data_AF-A0A1M6TBF9-F1
#
_entry.id   AF-A0A1M6TBF9-F1
#
_cell.length_a   1.000
_cell.length_b   1.000
_cell.length_c   1.000
_cell.angle_alpha   90.00
_cell.angle_beta   90.00
_cell.angle_gamma   90.00
#
_symmetry.space_group_name_H-M   'P 1'
#
loop_
_entity.id
_entity.type
_entity.pdbx_description
1 polymer ?
#
loop_
_entity_poly.entity_id
_entity_poly.type
_entity_poly.pdbx_seq_one_letter_code
_entity_poly.pdbx_strand_id
1 'polypeptide(L)'
;MEKYYCPICGYELKEEFSIGIICPCCGNESGFEDDILFDELKEFSSKDFKVAKVDKDELIRKSIEPIPIKIAYRLLRAKWINKGCKWTYNSKNERPKDWGIEKAKEQLKNIGVDIDNYL
;
A
#
# COMPACT_ATOMS: atom_id res chain seq x y z
N MET A 1 1.99 9.16 23.24
CA MET A 1 0.97 8.44 22.47
C MET A 1 1.69 7.79 21.31
N GLU A 2 1.64 6.47 21.18
CA GLU A 2 2.17 5.80 19.99
C GLU A 2 1.38 6.26 18.77
N LYS A 3 2.07 6.46 17.65
CA LYS A 3 1.43 6.78 16.38
C LYS A 3 1.48 5.54 15.51
N TYR A 4 0.31 5.12 15.06
CA TYR A 4 0.16 3.99 14.15
C TYR A 4 -0.11 4.52 12.75
N TYR A 5 0.29 3.75 11.75
CA TYR A 5 0.08 4.15 10.37
C TYR A 5 -0.30 2.97 9.50
N CYS A 6 -1.14 3.22 8.51
CA CYS A 6 -1.41 2.23 7.48
C CYS A 6 -0.13 1.99 6.66
N PRO A 7 0.37 0.75 6.58
CA PRO A 7 1.57 0.45 5.82
C PRO A 7 1.34 0.68 4.33
N ILE A 8 0.11 0.63 3.84
CA ILE A 8 -0.20 0.77 2.41
C ILE A 8 -0.13 2.23 1.99
N CYS A 9 -0.80 3.14 2.69
CA CYS A 9 -0.92 4.54 2.27
C CYS A 9 -0.29 5.57 3.23
N GLY A 10 0.26 5.18 4.38
CA GLY A 10 0.85 6.10 5.34
C GLY A 10 -0.14 6.96 6.15
N TYR A 11 -1.44 6.66 6.09
CA TYR A 11 -2.45 7.36 6.89
C TYR A 11 -2.26 7.05 8.39
N GLU A 12 -2.26 8.06 9.24
CA GLU A 12 -2.18 7.89 10.71
C GLU A 12 -3.46 7.24 11.24
N LEU A 13 -3.31 6.10 11.91
CA LEU A 13 -4.40 5.31 12.48
C LEU A 13 -4.51 5.58 13.99
N LYS A 14 -5.70 5.33 14.53
CA LYS A 14 -5.96 5.41 15.97
C LYS A 14 -5.32 4.25 16.74
N GLU A 15 -5.10 3.13 16.05
CA GLU A 15 -4.59 1.87 16.58
C GLU A 15 -3.69 1.19 15.53
N GLU A 16 -2.93 0.17 15.96
CA GLU A 16 -2.04 -0.59 15.09
C GLU A 16 -2.80 -1.17 13.88
N PHE A 17 -2.15 -1.24 12.71
CA PHE A 17 -2.72 -1.89 11.54
C PHE A 17 -2.65 -3.41 11.69
N SER A 18 -3.52 -3.95 12.55
CA SER A 18 -3.67 -5.36 12.88
C SER A 18 -4.99 -5.94 12.35
N ILE A 19 -5.18 -7.25 12.46
CA ILE A 19 -6.35 -7.98 11.94
C ILE A 19 -7.67 -7.24 12.22
N GLY A 20 -8.47 -7.03 11.18
CA GLY A 20 -9.78 -6.36 11.22
C GLY A 20 -9.73 -4.83 11.17
N ILE A 21 -8.54 -4.21 11.16
CA ILE A 21 -8.41 -2.76 11.04
C ILE A 21 -8.49 -2.34 9.58
N ILE A 22 -9.50 -1.52 9.27
CA ILE A 22 -9.71 -0.94 7.95
C ILE A 22 -9.12 0.47 7.91
N CYS A 23 -8.18 0.69 6.99
CA CYS A 23 -7.62 2.01 6.78
C CYS A 23 -8.67 2.92 6.10
N PRO A 24 -9.06 4.06 6.72
CA PRO A 24 -10.07 4.96 6.16
C PRO A 24 -9.60 5.66 4.86
N CYS A 25 -8.29 5.61 4.55
CA CYS A 25 -7.71 6.23 3.37
C CYS A 25 -7.68 5.33 2.15
N CYS A 26 -7.04 4.17 2.27
CA CYS A 26 -6.92 3.24 1.15
C CYS A 26 -8.03 2.18 1.12
N GLY A 27 -8.80 2.04 2.21
CA GLY A 27 -9.87 1.06 2.35
C GLY A 27 -9.40 -0.39 2.48
N ASN A 28 -8.11 -0.63 2.74
CA ASN A 28 -7.61 -1.99 2.96
C ASN A 28 -7.82 -2.37 4.43
N GLU A 29 -8.30 -3.58 4.64
CA GLU A 29 -8.43 -4.29 5.90
C GLU A 29 -7.22 -5.19 6.12
N SER A 30 -6.62 -5.11 7.31
CA SER A 30 -5.54 -6.02 7.66
C SER A 30 -6.08 -7.40 8.04
N GLY A 31 -5.36 -8.45 7.65
CA GLY A 31 -5.80 -9.84 7.72
C GLY A 31 -6.80 -10.23 6.63
N PHE A 32 -7.02 -9.38 5.62
CA PHE A 32 -7.90 -9.68 4.49
C PHE A 32 -7.25 -9.28 3.15
N GLU A 33 -7.22 -8.00 2.77
CA GLU A 33 -6.58 -7.60 1.50
C GLU A 33 -5.07 -7.83 1.46
N ASP A 34 -4.42 -7.91 2.62
CA ASP A 34 -2.98 -8.14 2.78
C ASP A 34 -2.59 -9.62 2.92
N ASP A 35 -3.57 -10.54 2.94
CA ASP A 35 -3.37 -12.00 2.92
C ASP A 35 -3.48 -12.56 1.49
N ILE A 36 -2.68 -12.00 0.58
CA ILE A 36 -2.78 -12.26 -0.86
C ILE A 36 -2.36 -13.70 -1.19
N LEU A 37 -3.24 -14.43 -1.86
CA LEU A 37 -2.99 -15.75 -2.43
C LEU A 37 -2.41 -15.67 -3.85
N PHE A 38 -1.86 -16.78 -4.34
CA PHE A 38 -1.21 -16.80 -5.65
C PHE A 38 -2.14 -16.52 -6.82
N ASP A 39 -3.36 -17.04 -6.77
CA ASP A 39 -4.34 -16.84 -7.81
C ASP A 39 -4.87 -15.39 -7.83
N GLU A 40 -4.72 -14.65 -6.73
CA GLU A 40 -5.06 -13.22 -6.62
C GLU A 40 -4.00 -12.30 -7.22
N LEU A 41 -2.78 -12.79 -7.51
CA LEU A 41 -1.74 -12.03 -8.23
C LEU A 41 -2.18 -11.60 -9.64
N LYS A 42 -3.28 -12.17 -10.19
CA LYS A 42 -3.91 -11.73 -11.45
C LYS A 42 -4.60 -10.36 -11.33
N GLU A 43 -4.95 -9.95 -10.11
CA GLU A 43 -5.62 -8.67 -9.81
C GLU A 43 -4.63 -7.48 -9.80
N PHE A 44 -3.34 -7.74 -10.03
CA PHE A 44 -2.28 -6.73 -10.09
C PHE A 44 -1.77 -6.63 -11.52
N SER A 45 -1.65 -5.39 -12.01
CA SER A 45 -1.13 -5.09 -13.34
C SER A 45 0.39 -5.16 -13.36
N SER A 46 1.00 -5.27 -14.55
CA SER A 46 2.47 -5.19 -14.70
C SER A 46 3.05 -3.88 -14.16
N LYS A 47 2.25 -2.80 -14.18
CA LYS A 47 2.63 -1.52 -13.57
C LYS A 47 2.68 -1.60 -12.05
N ASP A 48 1.77 -2.36 -11.42
CA ASP A 48 1.76 -2.58 -9.96
C ASP A 48 3.00 -3.37 -9.53
N PHE A 49 3.33 -4.46 -10.23
CA PHE A 49 4.55 -5.24 -9.97
C PHE A 49 5.82 -4.41 -10.14
N LYS A 50 5.87 -3.57 -11.19
CA LYS A 50 7.00 -2.66 -11.44
C LYS A 50 7.15 -1.65 -10.30
N VAL A 51 6.08 -0.94 -9.92
CA VAL A 51 6.08 0.04 -8.82
C VAL A 51 6.32 -0.63 -7.46
N ALA A 52 5.95 -1.90 -7.32
CA ALA A 52 6.24 -2.66 -6.12
C ALA A 52 7.68 -3.16 -6.07
N LYS A 53 8.45 -3.17 -7.18
CA LYS A 53 9.73 -3.91 -7.34
C LYS A 53 9.60 -5.38 -6.93
N VAL A 54 8.59 -6.05 -7.47
CA VAL A 54 8.29 -7.45 -7.20
C VAL A 54 8.30 -8.21 -8.52
N ASP A 55 9.14 -9.25 -8.60
CA ASP A 55 9.12 -10.20 -9.70
C ASP A 55 8.03 -11.25 -9.43
N LYS A 56 6.98 -11.24 -10.25
CA LYS A 56 5.86 -12.18 -10.15
C LYS A 56 6.31 -13.63 -10.36
N ASP A 57 7.21 -13.87 -11.30
CA ASP A 57 7.65 -15.23 -11.65
C ASP A 57 8.56 -15.79 -10.55
N GLU A 58 9.33 -14.92 -9.87
CA GLU A 58 10.10 -15.30 -8.69
C GLU A 58 9.21 -15.73 -7.53
N LEU A 59 8.12 -14.99 -7.26
CA LEU A 59 7.16 -15.35 -6.21
C LEU A 59 6.54 -16.73 -6.44
N ILE A 60 6.09 -16.98 -7.68
CA ILE A 60 5.48 -18.25 -8.07
C ILE A 60 6.50 -19.39 -7.96
N ARG A 61 7.73 -19.18 -8.45
CA ARG A 61 8.81 -20.18 -8.40
C ARG A 61 9.20 -20.57 -6.98
N LYS A 62 9.15 -19.63 -6.04
CA LYS A 62 9.43 -19.90 -4.62
C LYS A 62 8.26 -20.57 -3.90
N SER A 63 7.08 -20.61 -4.51
CA SER A 63 5.88 -21.25 -3.99
C SER A 63 5.55 -20.83 -2.54
N ILE A 64 5.80 -19.55 -2.21
CA ILE A 64 5.48 -18.94 -0.92
C ILE A 64 4.03 -18.44 -0.91
N GLU A 65 3.17 -19.14 -0.17
CA GLU A 65 1.77 -18.77 0.04
C GLU A 65 1.41 -18.82 1.53
N PRO A 66 0.72 -17.81 2.09
CA PRO A 66 0.35 -16.54 1.44
C PRO A 66 1.57 -15.69 1.08
N ILE A 67 1.38 -14.72 0.19
CA ILE A 67 2.44 -13.76 -0.17
C ILE A 67 2.93 -13.08 1.12
N PRO A 68 4.27 -12.98 1.35
CA PRO A 68 4.79 -12.36 2.55
C PRO A 68 4.20 -10.96 2.77
N ILE A 69 3.74 -10.68 3.98
CA ILE A 69 2.98 -9.45 4.31
C ILE A 69 3.66 -8.15 3.83
N LYS A 70 5.00 -8.07 3.92
CA LYS A 70 5.77 -6.92 3.45
C LYS A 70 5.70 -6.75 1.93
N ILE A 71 5.60 -7.85 1.19
CA ILE A 71 5.41 -7.86 -0.27
C ILE A 71 3.95 -7.52 -0.60
N ALA A 72 2.99 -8.10 0.13
CA ALA A 72 1.57 -7.77 -0.03
C ALA A 72 1.32 -6.26 0.15
N TYR A 73 1.84 -5.65 1.22
CA TYR A 73 1.75 -4.20 1.42
C TYR A 73 2.37 -3.38 0.29
N ARG A 74 3.47 -3.83 -0.32
CA ARG A 74 4.07 -3.15 -1.48
C ARG A 74 3.18 -3.23 -2.71
N LEU A 75 2.59 -4.40 -2.98
CA LEU A 75 1.68 -4.61 -4.10
C LEU A 75 0.39 -3.78 -3.93
N LEU A 76 -0.22 -3.81 -2.75
CA LEU A 76 -1.41 -3.02 -2.42
C LEU A 76 -1.12 -1.52 -2.52
N ARG A 77 0.05 -1.07 -2.04
CA ARG A 77 0.50 0.33 -2.18
C ARG A 77 0.63 0.71 -3.65
N ALA A 78 1.29 -0.11 -4.45
CA ALA A 78 1.45 0.12 -5.89
C ALA A 78 0.09 0.22 -6.59
N LYS A 79 -0.82 -0.71 -6.30
CA LYS A 79 -2.21 -0.71 -6.80
C LYS A 79 -2.96 0.55 -6.39
N TRP A 80 -2.83 0.98 -5.14
CA TRP A 80 -3.46 2.19 -4.62
C TRP A 80 -2.92 3.47 -5.29
N ILE A 81 -1.61 3.57 -5.50
CA ILE A 81 -0.98 4.68 -6.25
C ILE A 81 -1.49 4.68 -7.70
N ASN A 82 -1.48 3.53 -8.37
CA ASN A 82 -1.89 3.42 -9.76
C ASN A 82 -3.38 3.68 -9.99
N LYS A 83 -4.22 3.41 -8.98
CA LYS A 83 -5.65 3.77 -8.97
C LYS A 83 -5.91 5.27 -8.69
N GLY A 84 -4.87 6.07 -8.51
CA GLY A 84 -4.99 7.51 -8.31
C GLY A 84 -5.26 7.95 -6.88
N CYS A 85 -4.94 7.12 -5.87
CA CYS A 85 -4.87 7.43 -4.43
C CYS A 85 -6.00 8.35 -3.88
N LYS A 86 -6.90 7.77 -3.05
CA LYS A 86 -7.94 8.56 -2.37
C LYS A 86 -7.34 9.33 -1.19
N TRP A 87 -7.23 10.65 -1.32
CA TRP A 87 -6.81 11.55 -0.24
C TRP A 87 -7.82 11.53 0.91
N THR A 88 -7.33 11.31 2.13
CA THR A 88 -8.11 11.54 3.37
C THR A 88 -7.28 12.16 4.50
N TYR A 89 -5.97 12.46 4.30
CA TYR A 89 -5.19 13.02 5.41
C TYR A 89 -5.39 14.52 5.57
N ASN A 90 -5.94 14.87 6.72
CA ASN A 90 -6.27 16.19 7.23
C ASN A 90 -7.53 16.83 6.60
N SER A 91 -8.66 16.69 7.29
CA SER A 91 -9.87 17.49 7.07
C SER A 91 -9.63 19.01 7.14
N LYS A 92 -8.42 19.45 7.55
CA LYS A 92 -8.00 20.86 7.61
C LYS A 92 -7.24 21.37 6.36
N ASN A 93 -6.82 20.51 5.44
CA ASN A 93 -6.07 20.92 4.25
C ASN A 93 -6.91 20.73 2.97
N GLU A 94 -6.91 21.72 2.08
CA GLU A 94 -7.57 21.62 0.78
C GLU A 94 -7.00 20.47 -0.06
N ARG A 95 -7.89 19.71 -0.70
CA ARG A 95 -7.54 18.66 -1.65
C ARG A 95 -6.65 19.21 -2.75
N PRO A 96 -5.43 18.69 -2.95
CA PRO A 96 -4.59 19.17 -4.04
C PRO A 96 -5.16 18.74 -5.40
N LYS A 97 -5.20 19.68 -6.36
CA LYS A 97 -5.89 19.51 -7.64
C LYS A 97 -5.11 18.68 -8.67
N ASP A 98 -3.78 18.64 -8.57
CA ASP A 98 -2.88 17.80 -9.36
C ASP A 98 -2.33 16.66 -8.49
N TRP A 99 -2.96 15.49 -8.56
CA TRP A 99 -2.54 14.33 -7.78
C TRP A 99 -1.57 13.47 -8.60
N GLY A 100 -0.32 13.37 -8.14
CA GLY A 100 0.75 12.66 -8.82
C GLY A 100 1.64 11.89 -7.83
N ILE A 101 2.62 11.17 -8.39
CA ILE A 101 3.53 10.29 -7.63
C ILE A 101 4.24 11.01 -6.48
N GLU A 102 4.58 12.29 -6.66
CA GLU A 102 5.27 13.11 -5.67
C GLU A 102 4.44 13.39 -4.41
N LYS A 103 3.12 13.56 -4.52
CA LYS A 103 2.26 13.75 -3.33
C LYS A 103 2.01 12.46 -2.58
N ALA A 104 1.96 11.33 -3.29
CA ALA A 104 1.97 10.02 -2.67
C ALA A 104 3.29 9.76 -1.91
N LYS A 105 4.43 10.19 -2.45
CA LYS A 105 5.74 10.15 -1.77
C LYS A 105 5.71 10.94 -0.46
N GLU A 106 5.23 12.17 -0.48
CA GLU A 106 5.13 13.00 0.72
C GLU A 106 4.28 12.34 1.81
N GLN A 107 3.15 11.74 1.43
CA GLN A 107 2.31 11.02 2.39
C GLN A 107 3.03 9.83 3.02
N LEU A 108 3.82 9.09 2.24
CA LEU A 108 4.57 7.90 2.69
C LEU A 108 5.86 8.24 3.45
N LYS A 109 6.48 9.40 3.21
CA LYS A 109 7.66 9.88 3.96
C LYS A 109 7.39 9.96 5.47
N ASN A 110 6.15 10.24 5.85
CA ASN A 110 5.74 10.29 7.27
C ASN A 110 5.93 8.96 8.02
N ILE A 111 6.11 7.85 7.31
CA ILE A 111 6.28 6.50 7.88
C ILE A 111 7.62 5.85 7.50
N GLY A 112 8.58 6.65 7.04
CA GLY A 112 9.90 6.15 6.62
C GLY A 112 9.87 5.26 5.37
N VAL A 113 8.77 5.31 4.60
CA VAL A 113 8.66 4.59 3.33
C VAL A 113 9.01 5.55 2.20
N ASP A 114 10.15 5.32 1.57
CA ASP A 114 10.51 6.00 0.33
C ASP A 114 10.02 5.18 -0.86
N ILE A 115 9.16 5.76 -1.70
CA ILE A 115 8.71 5.08 -2.93
C ILE A 115 9.87 4.88 -3.91
N ASP A 116 10.92 5.70 -3.87
CA ASP A 116 12.04 5.64 -4.82
C ASP A 116 12.93 4.41 -4.51
N ASN A 117 12.86 3.88 -3.29
CA ASN A 117 13.34 2.53 -3.01
C ASN A 117 12.58 1.46 -3.80
N TYR A 118 11.42 1.79 -4.37
CA TYR A 118 10.50 0.92 -5.10
C TYR A 118 10.18 1.36 -6.54
N LEU A 119 10.73 2.48 -7.06
CA LEU A 119 10.69 2.88 -8.48
C LEU A 119 12.03 2.69 -9.19
#